data_AF-A0AAN7MS09-F1
#
_entry.id   AF-A0AAN7MS09-F1
#
_cell.length_a   1.000
_cell.length_b   1.000
_cell.length_c   1.000
_cell.angle_alpha   90.00
_cell.angle_beta   90.00
_cell.angle_gamma   90.00
#
_symmetry.space_group_name_H-M   'P 1'
#
loop_
_entity.id
_entity.type
_entity.pdbx_description
1 polymer ?
#
loop_
_entity_poly.entity_id
_entity_poly.type
_entity_poly.pdbx_seq_one_letter_code
_entity_poly.pdbx_strand_id
1 'polypeptide(L)'
;MMAGNDWVNSYLEAILDVDRGLEEGKSSLLLRERGRFSPTRYFVEEVITGFDETDLHRSWIRAAATRSPQERNTRLENLCWRIWNLARKKKQLEGEEARRSAKRQREHEKGRREATADMSEDTSEGEKGDMYGDSHGNNAGGRMPRNRSLGIVENFAAQFKDHKLYIVLISLHGLIRGENMELGRDSDTGGQVKYVVELARALGTMPGVYRVDLLTRQISAPDVDWSYGEPTEMLNPRKNEYPLQELGESSGAYIIRIPFGPKNRYIQKELLWPYIPEFVDGALSHIIQMSKVLGEQIGGGQPVWPIAVHGHYADAGDAAALISGALNVPMLFTGHSLGRDKLEQLLKQGRTREEINITYKIMRRIEAEEHCLDVSEVIITSTKQEIEEQWRLYDGFDLVLERKLRARIRRGVSCHGRFMPRMVAIPPGMEFHHIAGYDSDGELERNADNHQNPLIWSEIMRFFSNPRKPMILALARPDPKKNLTMLVKAFGECRPLREFANLVCPYVTFPITR
;
A
#
# COMPACT_ATOMS: atom_id res chain seq x y z
N MET A 1 -22.08 32.10 31.20
CA MET A 1 -20.80 31.54 31.68
C MET A 1 -20.70 30.18 31.01
N MET A 2 -19.84 29.96 30.01
CA MET A 2 -18.36 30.00 29.97
C MET A 2 -17.72 28.80 30.65
N ALA A 3 -16.87 28.10 29.89
CA ALA A 3 -16.21 26.82 30.16
C ALA A 3 -17.18 25.63 30.41
N GLY A 4 -16.83 24.37 30.07
CA GLY A 4 -15.65 23.89 29.35
C GLY A 4 -16.00 23.09 28.09
N ASN A 5 -15.07 22.97 27.14
CA ASN A 5 -15.14 22.09 25.96
C ASN A 5 -14.08 20.97 26.09
N ASP A 6 -13.79 20.62 27.35
CA ASP A 6 -12.43 20.29 27.77
C ASP A 6 -12.43 18.85 28.28
N TRP A 7 -11.74 17.92 27.64
CA TRP A 7 -10.73 18.03 26.58
C TRP A 7 -10.99 16.94 25.54
N VAL A 8 -12.15 17.07 24.85
CA VAL A 8 -12.97 15.90 24.45
C VAL A 8 -13.54 15.29 25.79
N ASN A 9 -14.66 14.60 25.95
CA ASN A 9 -15.55 13.78 25.13
C ASN A 9 -15.08 12.32 24.83
N SER A 10 -14.11 11.68 25.50
CA SER A 10 -12.79 12.12 25.99
C SER A 10 -11.61 11.17 25.64
N TYR A 11 -11.38 10.71 24.40
CA TYR A 11 -12.37 10.45 23.33
C TYR A 11 -13.31 9.29 23.72
N LEU A 12 -13.89 8.57 22.76
CA LEU A 12 -14.53 7.28 23.01
C LEU A 12 -13.54 6.15 22.65
N GLU A 13 -12.36 5.91 23.23
CA GLU A 13 -11.75 6.19 24.57
C GLU A 13 -12.65 5.97 25.81
N ALA A 14 -12.11 5.57 26.96
CA ALA A 14 -10.96 4.69 27.08
C ALA A 14 -11.43 3.26 26.77
N ILE A 15 -11.18 2.82 25.52
CA ILE A 15 -11.33 1.42 25.11
C ILE A 15 -12.88 1.12 25.09
N LEU A 16 -13.50 0.16 24.39
CA LEU A 16 -13.16 -1.21 24.04
C LEU A 16 -12.96 -2.12 25.28
N ASP A 17 -13.01 -1.54 26.49
CA ASP A 17 -12.92 -2.26 27.77
C ASP A 17 -14.31 -2.81 28.13
N VAL A 18 -14.54 -4.12 28.11
CA VAL A 18 -14.04 -5.15 29.05
C VAL A 18 -14.82 -5.10 30.38
N ASP A 19 -15.55 -6.19 30.65
CA ASP A 19 -16.57 -6.24 31.71
C ASP A 19 -16.00 -5.92 33.11
N ARG A 20 -16.58 -4.93 33.81
CA ARG A 20 -17.28 -5.10 35.11
C ARG A 20 -17.75 -3.79 35.77
N GLY A 21 -19.00 -3.80 36.24
CA GLY A 21 -19.35 -3.21 37.54
C GLY A 21 -20.29 -1.99 37.58
N LEU A 22 -21.48 -2.22 38.14
CA LEU A 22 -22.32 -1.25 38.90
C LEU A 22 -22.91 -0.03 38.14
N GLU A 23 -24.20 -0.18 37.82
CA GLU A 23 -25.35 0.72 38.12
C GLU A 23 -25.23 2.26 37.92
N GLU A 24 -26.22 2.98 37.36
CA GLU A 24 -27.64 2.65 37.18
C GLU A 24 -28.31 3.38 35.97
N GLY A 25 -29.17 2.67 35.23
CA GLY A 25 -30.40 3.20 34.60
C GLY A 25 -30.37 4.27 33.47
N LYS A 26 -30.29 3.83 32.20
CA LYS A 26 -31.45 3.87 31.23
C LYS A 26 -31.15 3.41 29.78
N SER A 27 -31.66 2.22 29.45
CA SER A 27 -32.26 1.81 28.16
C SER A 27 -31.61 2.15 26.81
N SER A 28 -30.81 1.20 26.26
CA SER A 28 -30.69 0.96 24.80
C SER A 28 -30.27 -0.50 24.47
N LEU A 29 -30.94 -1.49 25.10
CA LEU A 29 -30.60 -2.91 24.97
C LEU A 29 -31.28 -3.59 23.77
N LEU A 30 -30.65 -3.56 22.59
CA LEU A 30 -31.01 -4.42 21.44
C LEU A 30 -29.80 -5.04 20.68
N LEU A 31 -28.58 -4.95 21.24
CA LEU A 31 -27.35 -5.39 20.57
C LEU A 31 -26.56 -6.49 21.32
N ARG A 32 -27.23 -7.33 22.13
CA ARG A 32 -26.60 -8.45 22.85
C ARG A 32 -27.18 -9.84 22.56
N GLU A 33 -27.63 -10.09 21.33
CA GLU A 33 -27.84 -11.46 20.80
C GLU A 33 -26.82 -11.83 19.71
N ARG A 34 -25.83 -12.66 20.08
CA ARG A 34 -25.06 -13.56 19.21
C ARG A 34 -24.47 -12.99 17.90
N GLY A 35 -23.61 -11.96 17.97
CA GLY A 35 -22.79 -11.55 16.81
C GLY A 35 -21.60 -10.67 17.18
N ARG A 36 -20.44 -10.89 16.54
CA ARG A 36 -19.22 -10.08 16.74
C ARG A 36 -19.49 -8.60 16.44
N PHE A 37 -19.06 -7.70 17.33
CA PHE A 37 -18.97 -6.27 17.03
C PHE A 37 -18.13 -6.06 15.75
N SER A 38 -18.64 -5.22 14.85
CA SER A 38 -17.97 -4.85 13.62
C SER A 38 -17.89 -3.32 13.58
N PRO A 39 -16.70 -2.71 13.73
CA PRO A 39 -16.55 -1.26 13.73
C PRO A 39 -17.12 -0.63 12.45
N THR A 40 -16.88 -1.24 11.29
CA THR A 40 -17.43 -0.79 9.99
C THR A 40 -18.97 -0.85 9.98
N ARG A 41 -19.57 -1.85 10.62
CA ARG A 41 -21.04 -1.96 10.72
C ARG A 41 -21.61 -0.89 11.66
N TYR A 42 -21.04 -0.73 12.85
CA TYR A 42 -21.42 0.32 13.80
C TYR A 42 -21.27 1.72 13.19
N PHE A 43 -20.18 1.97 12.47
CA PHE A 43 -19.96 3.24 11.77
C PHE A 43 -21.01 3.50 10.66
N VAL A 44 -21.43 2.47 9.94
CA VAL A 44 -22.46 2.62 8.88
C VAL A 44 -23.88 2.72 9.44
N GLU A 45 -24.21 1.99 10.52
CA GLU A 45 -25.56 1.92 11.10
C GLU A 45 -25.83 3.00 12.17
N GLU A 46 -24.83 3.39 12.97
CA GLU A 46 -24.98 4.40 14.03
C GLU A 46 -24.39 5.77 13.63
N VAL A 47 -23.19 5.83 13.02
CA VAL A 47 -22.56 7.13 12.70
C VAL A 47 -23.10 7.74 11.41
N ILE A 48 -23.31 6.94 10.34
CA ILE A 48 -23.80 7.43 9.04
C ILE A 48 -25.34 7.49 8.97
N THR A 49 -26.07 6.78 9.84
CA THR A 49 -27.56 6.82 9.90
C THR A 49 -28.18 7.32 11.19
N GLY A 50 -27.44 7.37 12.31
CA GLY A 50 -27.93 7.94 13.57
C GLY A 50 -27.78 9.46 13.67
N PHE A 51 -26.91 10.08 12.87
CA PHE A 51 -26.66 11.53 12.87
C PHE A 51 -27.22 12.22 11.62
N ASP A 52 -27.87 13.38 11.81
CA ASP A 52 -28.36 14.19 10.68
C ASP A 52 -27.21 14.89 9.94
N GLU A 53 -27.45 15.15 8.65
CA GLU A 53 -26.54 15.89 7.76
C GLU A 53 -26.17 17.26 8.35
N THR A 54 -27.11 17.91 9.05
CA THR A 54 -26.91 19.21 9.70
C THR A 54 -25.90 19.14 10.85
N ASP A 55 -25.82 18.03 11.57
CA ASP A 55 -24.91 17.86 12.72
C ASP A 55 -23.51 17.39 12.31
N LEU A 56 -23.42 16.56 11.28
CA LEU A 56 -22.15 16.27 10.60
C LEU A 56 -21.56 17.56 10.00
N HIS A 57 -22.39 18.40 9.38
CA HIS A 57 -21.99 19.70 8.85
C HIS A 57 -21.59 20.70 9.95
N ARG A 58 -22.33 20.77 11.08
CA ARG A 58 -21.95 21.60 12.24
C ARG A 58 -20.61 21.16 12.85
N SER A 59 -20.35 19.85 12.90
CA SER A 59 -19.09 19.28 13.40
C SER A 59 -17.91 19.63 12.49
N TRP A 60 -18.08 19.50 11.17
CA TRP A 60 -17.08 19.96 10.18
C TRP A 60 -16.81 21.46 10.27
N ILE A 61 -17.85 22.31 10.39
CA ILE A 61 -17.68 23.76 10.56
C ILE A 61 -16.86 24.08 11.81
N ARG A 62 -17.09 23.39 12.93
CA ARG A 62 -16.31 23.58 14.17
C ARG A 62 -14.84 23.21 13.97
N ALA A 63 -14.56 22.03 13.38
CA ALA A 63 -13.18 21.60 13.10
C ALA A 63 -12.44 22.55 12.12
N ALA A 64 -13.13 23.08 11.12
CA ALA A 64 -12.59 24.06 10.16
C ALA A 64 -12.46 25.49 10.73
N ALA A 65 -13.09 25.78 11.87
CA ALA A 65 -13.08 27.10 12.51
C ALA A 65 -12.02 27.27 13.61
N THR A 66 -11.31 26.21 14.02
CA THR A 66 -10.22 26.26 15.01
C THR A 66 -9.09 27.19 14.52
N ARG A 67 -8.85 28.28 15.24
CA ARG A 67 -7.97 29.39 14.78
C ARG A 67 -6.52 29.35 15.26
N SER A 68 -6.19 28.56 16.28
CA SER A 68 -4.81 28.48 16.77
C SER A 68 -3.95 27.62 15.82
N PRO A 69 -2.69 27.97 15.56
CA PRO A 69 -1.79 27.10 14.79
C PRO A 69 -1.45 25.80 15.49
N GLN A 70 -1.47 25.76 16.83
CA GLN A 70 -1.13 24.57 17.63
C GLN A 70 -2.24 23.51 17.68
N GLU A 71 -3.53 23.90 17.67
CA GLU A 71 -4.65 22.95 17.79
C GLU A 71 -5.25 22.55 16.43
N ARG A 72 -4.73 23.10 15.32
CA ARG A 72 -5.30 22.90 13.98
C ARG A 72 -4.91 21.55 13.38
N ASN A 73 -5.64 20.51 13.77
CA ASN A 73 -5.52 19.18 13.18
C ASN A 73 -6.18 19.13 11.77
N THR A 74 -5.37 19.23 10.72
CA THR A 74 -5.80 19.14 9.31
C THR A 74 -6.34 17.77 8.91
N ARG A 75 -5.92 16.69 9.58
CA ARG A 75 -6.45 15.34 9.37
C ARG A 75 -7.89 15.23 9.90
N LEU A 76 -8.19 15.85 11.04
CA LEU A 76 -9.54 15.96 11.60
C LEU A 76 -10.47 16.79 10.70
N GLU A 77 -10.00 17.93 10.17
CA GLU A 77 -10.75 18.77 9.20
C GLU A 77 -11.17 17.94 7.96
N ASN A 78 -10.28 17.07 7.46
CA ASN A 78 -10.57 16.14 6.37
C ASN A 78 -11.52 15.00 6.76
N LEU A 79 -11.32 14.37 7.92
CA LEU A 79 -12.14 13.25 8.39
C LEU A 79 -13.61 13.67 8.54
N CYS A 80 -13.88 14.79 9.21
CA CYS A 80 -15.23 15.33 9.35
C CYS A 80 -15.86 15.67 7.98
N TRP A 81 -15.09 16.21 7.04
CA TRP A 81 -15.59 16.49 5.69
C TRP A 81 -15.93 15.20 4.92
N ARG A 82 -15.09 14.15 5.02
CA ARG A 82 -15.33 12.87 4.33
C ARG A 82 -16.56 12.15 4.88
N ILE A 83 -16.78 12.15 6.20
CA ILE A 83 -17.98 11.58 6.82
C ILE A 83 -19.24 12.30 6.30
N TRP A 84 -19.27 13.63 6.35
CA TRP A 84 -20.39 14.43 5.82
C TRP A 84 -20.61 14.20 4.32
N ASN A 85 -19.54 14.17 3.52
CA ASN A 85 -19.66 13.96 2.07
C ASN A 85 -20.04 12.52 1.69
N LEU A 86 -19.69 11.50 2.50
CA LEU A 86 -20.17 10.13 2.33
C LEU A 86 -21.65 10.00 2.67
N ALA A 87 -22.11 10.58 3.79
CA ALA A 87 -23.54 10.65 4.13
C ALA A 87 -24.33 11.36 3.03
N ARG A 88 -23.81 12.49 2.51
CA ARG A 88 -24.43 13.24 1.41
C ARG A 88 -24.39 12.50 0.06
N LYS A 89 -23.31 11.73 -0.24
CA LYS A 89 -23.22 10.85 -1.43
C LYS A 89 -24.21 9.68 -1.34
N LYS A 90 -24.38 9.09 -0.14
CA LYS A 90 -25.42 8.08 0.15
C LYS A 90 -26.82 8.66 -0.09
N LYS A 91 -27.15 9.80 0.54
CA LYS A 91 -28.43 10.51 0.38
C LYS A 91 -28.71 10.93 -1.07
N GLN A 92 -27.67 11.28 -1.84
CA GLN A 92 -27.78 11.51 -3.29
C GLN A 92 -28.08 10.21 -4.05
N LEU A 93 -27.38 9.11 -3.77
CA LEU A 93 -27.61 7.81 -4.42
C LEU A 93 -29.01 7.26 -4.10
N GLU A 94 -29.47 7.37 -2.86
CA GLU A 94 -30.85 7.04 -2.43
C GLU A 94 -31.87 7.91 -3.18
N GLY A 95 -31.59 9.21 -3.34
CA GLY A 95 -32.42 10.12 -4.15
C GLY A 95 -32.40 9.81 -5.65
N GLU A 96 -31.27 9.37 -6.20
CA GLU A 96 -31.16 8.90 -7.60
C GLU A 96 -31.85 7.56 -7.80
N GLU A 97 -31.77 6.63 -6.86
CA GLU A 97 -32.44 5.34 -6.90
C GLU A 97 -33.96 5.50 -6.74
N ALA A 98 -34.42 6.34 -5.80
CA ALA A 98 -35.82 6.74 -5.70
C ALA A 98 -36.31 7.39 -7.00
N ARG A 99 -35.51 8.26 -7.64
CA ARG A 99 -35.82 8.83 -8.96
C ARG A 99 -35.85 7.78 -10.08
N ARG A 100 -34.92 6.80 -10.09
CA ARG A 100 -34.91 5.69 -11.08
C ARG A 100 -36.09 4.74 -10.89
N SER A 101 -36.52 4.52 -9.65
CA SER A 101 -37.68 3.69 -9.33
C SER A 101 -39.00 4.42 -9.62
N ALA A 102 -39.11 5.71 -9.30
CA ALA A 102 -40.24 6.55 -9.71
C ALA A 102 -40.29 6.74 -11.24
N LYS A 103 -39.14 6.82 -11.94
CA LYS A 103 -39.07 6.82 -13.40
C LYS A 103 -39.55 5.50 -13.97
N ARG A 104 -39.08 4.35 -13.45
CA ARG A 104 -39.57 3.02 -13.86
C ARG A 104 -41.06 2.80 -13.57
N GLN A 105 -41.58 3.30 -12.45
CA GLN A 105 -43.03 3.29 -12.17
C GLN A 105 -43.80 4.13 -13.20
N ARG A 106 -43.34 5.36 -13.50
CA ARG A 106 -43.94 6.20 -14.55
C ARG A 106 -43.79 5.60 -15.94
N GLU A 107 -42.71 4.90 -16.26
CA GLU A 107 -42.52 4.20 -17.53
C GLU A 107 -43.42 2.98 -17.64
N HIS A 108 -43.68 2.26 -16.53
CA HIS A 108 -44.63 1.16 -16.48
C HIS A 108 -46.09 1.64 -16.49
N GLU A 109 -46.40 2.79 -15.89
CA GLU A 109 -47.72 3.43 -15.95
C GLU A 109 -47.98 4.06 -17.32
N LYS A 110 -46.96 4.69 -17.92
CA LYS A 110 -46.98 5.20 -19.29
C LYS A 110 -47.12 4.06 -20.28
N GLY A 111 -46.28 3.02 -20.19
CA GLY A 111 -46.40 1.82 -21.01
C GLY A 111 -47.73 1.09 -20.84
N ARG A 112 -48.34 1.14 -19.65
CA ARG A 112 -49.72 0.65 -19.44
C ARG A 112 -50.78 1.53 -20.11
N ARG A 113 -50.56 2.84 -20.28
CA ARG A 113 -51.43 3.74 -21.06
C ARG A 113 -51.18 3.65 -22.57
N GLU A 114 -49.93 3.47 -22.99
CA GLU A 114 -49.54 3.26 -24.38
C GLU A 114 -50.10 1.92 -24.88
N ALA A 115 -50.04 0.85 -24.08
CA ALA A 115 -50.75 -0.39 -24.37
C ALA A 115 -52.30 -0.28 -24.36
N THR A 116 -52.89 0.83 -23.89
CA THR A 116 -54.31 1.16 -24.10
C THR A 116 -54.54 2.06 -25.31
N ALA A 117 -53.49 2.68 -25.87
CA ALA A 117 -53.53 3.57 -27.02
C ALA A 117 -53.14 2.85 -28.32
N ASP A 118 -52.19 1.91 -28.28
CA ASP A 118 -51.77 1.04 -29.39
C ASP A 118 -52.89 0.07 -29.86
N MET A 119 -54.03 0.05 -29.15
CA MET A 119 -55.28 -0.56 -29.62
C MET A 119 -56.08 0.35 -30.58
N SER A 120 -55.52 1.50 -30.97
CA SER A 120 -56.09 2.47 -31.91
C SER A 120 -54.99 3.18 -32.72
N GLU A 121 -55.15 3.16 -34.05
CA GLU A 121 -54.42 3.98 -35.04
C GLU A 121 -52.97 3.56 -35.41
N ASP A 122 -52.85 2.46 -36.17
CA ASP A 122 -51.74 2.25 -37.13
C ASP A 122 -51.78 3.30 -38.26
N THR A 123 -50.66 3.98 -38.60
CA THR A 123 -50.24 4.25 -40.01
C THR A 123 -48.85 4.89 -40.21
N SER A 124 -48.11 4.38 -41.21
CA SER A 124 -47.07 5.01 -42.06
C SER A 124 -45.79 5.65 -41.48
N GLU A 125 -44.71 4.84 -41.47
CA GLU A 125 -43.35 5.01 -42.05
C GLU A 125 -42.76 6.38 -42.49
N GLY A 126 -41.41 6.52 -42.38
CA GLY A 126 -40.59 7.46 -43.18
C GLY A 126 -39.09 7.60 -42.76
N GLU A 127 -38.13 7.21 -43.62
CA GLU A 127 -36.65 7.24 -43.35
C GLU A 127 -35.83 8.27 -44.17
N LYS A 128 -34.56 8.54 -43.71
CA LYS A 128 -33.35 9.23 -44.31
C LYS A 128 -33.00 10.60 -43.67
N GLY A 129 -31.76 11.14 -43.71
CA GLY A 129 -30.45 10.67 -44.24
C GLY A 129 -29.70 11.78 -45.05
N ASP A 130 -28.37 11.89 -45.14
CA ASP A 130 -27.26 11.18 -44.46
C ASP A 130 -25.87 11.89 -44.64
N MET A 131 -24.89 11.54 -43.77
CA MET A 131 -23.40 11.60 -43.89
C MET A 131 -22.52 12.90 -44.01
N TYR A 132 -21.31 12.76 -43.41
CA TYR A 132 -19.98 13.37 -43.64
C TYR A 132 -19.57 14.83 -43.26
N GLY A 133 -18.32 14.94 -42.74
CA GLY A 133 -17.50 16.16 -42.60
C GLY A 133 -16.22 15.93 -41.78
N ASP A 134 -15.03 16.35 -42.27
CA ASP A 134 -13.70 16.10 -41.66
C ASP A 134 -12.77 17.35 -41.74
N SER A 135 -11.73 17.45 -40.88
CA SER A 135 -10.61 18.42 -41.02
C SER A 135 -9.43 18.19 -40.04
N HIS A 136 -8.20 18.40 -40.55
CA HIS A 136 -6.93 18.29 -39.81
C HIS A 136 -6.52 19.56 -39.02
N GLY A 137 -5.59 19.38 -38.06
CA GLY A 137 -4.77 20.45 -37.47
C GLY A 137 -3.44 19.90 -36.94
N ASN A 138 -2.32 20.58 -37.19
CA ASN A 138 -0.96 20.10 -36.94
C ASN A 138 -0.08 21.21 -36.33
N ASN A 139 0.74 20.91 -35.30
CA ASN A 139 1.84 21.80 -34.89
C ASN A 139 2.90 21.11 -34.01
N ALA A 140 4.10 21.70 -33.91
CA ALA A 140 5.28 21.06 -33.31
C ALA A 140 6.06 21.97 -32.32
N GLY A 141 6.90 21.35 -31.47
CA GLY A 141 7.96 22.06 -30.71
C GLY A 141 8.28 21.49 -29.33
N GLY A 142 9.56 21.59 -28.92
CA GLY A 142 9.96 21.44 -27.49
C GLY A 142 10.72 20.17 -27.08
N ARG A 143 11.96 19.97 -27.55
CA ARG A 143 12.89 19.01 -26.92
C ARG A 143 13.43 19.58 -25.59
N MET A 144 13.00 19.02 -24.46
CA MET A 144 13.60 19.29 -23.14
C MET A 144 15.02 18.68 -23.03
N PRO A 145 16.00 19.36 -22.41
CA PRO A 145 17.33 18.79 -22.16
C PRO A 145 17.30 17.73 -21.04
N ARG A 146 18.10 16.67 -21.20
CA ARG A 146 18.34 15.65 -20.17
C ARG A 146 19.40 16.14 -19.19
N ASN A 147 18.98 16.72 -18.05
CA ASN A 147 19.88 16.94 -16.92
C ASN A 147 20.38 15.59 -16.37
N ARG A 148 21.70 15.43 -16.18
CA ARG A 148 22.29 14.23 -15.58
C ARG A 148 21.92 14.17 -14.09
N SER A 149 21.46 13.01 -13.64
CA SER A 149 20.94 12.78 -12.28
C SER A 149 21.99 12.92 -11.17
N LEU A 150 23.26 12.59 -11.44
CA LEU A 150 24.36 12.61 -10.47
C LEU A 150 24.49 13.97 -9.76
N GLY A 151 24.56 15.07 -10.52
CA GLY A 151 24.68 16.42 -9.94
C GLY A 151 23.45 16.90 -9.16
N ILE A 152 22.30 16.20 -9.24
CA ILE A 152 21.17 16.47 -8.34
C ILE A 152 21.39 15.75 -7.00
N VAL A 153 21.89 14.52 -7.03
CA VAL A 153 22.22 13.74 -5.83
C VAL A 153 23.36 14.39 -5.04
N GLU A 154 24.40 14.89 -5.71
CA GLU A 154 25.52 15.58 -5.07
C GLU A 154 25.08 16.88 -4.37
N ASN A 155 24.30 17.72 -5.04
CA ASN A 155 23.78 18.96 -4.44
C ASN A 155 22.77 18.68 -3.30
N PHE A 156 21.96 17.63 -3.41
CA PHE A 156 21.04 17.21 -2.35
C PHE A 156 21.80 16.63 -1.15
N ALA A 157 22.81 15.78 -1.39
CA ALA A 157 23.69 15.26 -0.35
C ALA A 157 24.44 16.37 0.38
N ALA A 158 24.90 17.41 -0.33
CA ALA A 158 25.50 18.59 0.29
C ALA A 158 24.49 19.40 1.13
N GLN A 159 23.26 19.56 0.66
CA GLN A 159 22.19 20.27 1.39
C GLN A 159 21.78 19.56 2.68
N PHE A 160 21.76 18.23 2.69
CA PHE A 160 21.27 17.43 3.82
C PHE A 160 22.37 16.80 4.69
N LYS A 161 23.66 16.97 4.35
CA LYS A 161 24.79 16.29 5.02
C LYS A 161 24.82 16.44 6.55
N ASP A 162 24.49 17.63 7.05
CA ASP A 162 24.52 17.96 8.48
C ASP A 162 23.21 17.59 9.21
N HIS A 163 22.17 17.22 8.47
CA HIS A 163 20.95 16.69 9.07
C HIS A 163 21.24 15.27 9.58
N LYS A 164 20.66 14.90 10.72
CA LYS A 164 20.83 13.57 11.32
C LYS A 164 19.47 12.87 11.38
N LEU A 165 18.95 12.54 10.20
CA LEU A 165 17.56 12.13 10.02
C LEU A 165 17.32 10.70 10.55
N TYR A 166 16.18 10.51 11.23
CA TYR A 166 15.66 9.21 11.63
C TYR A 166 14.46 8.85 10.74
N ILE A 167 14.46 7.65 10.17
CA ILE A 167 13.39 7.15 9.27
C ILE A 167 12.86 5.82 9.81
N VAL A 168 11.54 5.65 9.78
CA VAL A 168 10.86 4.39 10.12
C VAL A 168 10.21 3.81 8.87
N LEU A 169 10.53 2.56 8.54
CA LEU A 169 9.84 1.76 7.53
C LEU A 169 9.03 0.67 8.23
N ILE A 170 7.90 0.25 7.67
CA ILE A 170 7.05 -0.81 8.25
C ILE A 170 6.69 -1.84 7.18
N SER A 171 6.89 -3.12 7.47
CA SER A 171 6.45 -4.25 6.64
C SER A 171 6.14 -5.47 7.53
N LEU A 172 4.85 -5.78 7.71
CA LEU A 172 4.38 -6.69 8.77
C LEU A 172 4.41 -8.17 8.42
N HIS A 173 4.20 -8.51 7.15
CA HIS A 173 4.08 -9.90 6.69
C HIS A 173 5.34 -10.40 5.95
N GLY A 174 5.37 -11.72 5.74
CA GLY A 174 6.52 -12.40 5.15
C GLY A 174 7.64 -12.62 6.16
N LEU A 175 8.66 -13.36 5.74
CA LEU A 175 9.84 -13.63 6.54
C LEU A 175 10.94 -12.61 6.21
N ILE A 176 11.12 -11.61 7.07
CA ILE A 176 12.05 -10.50 6.85
C ILE A 176 13.35 -10.69 7.67
N ARG A 177 14.47 -10.81 6.95
CA ARG A 177 15.85 -10.80 7.44
C ARG A 177 16.78 -10.16 6.40
N GLY A 178 17.95 -9.69 6.82
CA GLY A 178 18.89 -8.95 5.98
C GLY A 178 19.62 -9.80 4.94
N GLU A 179 20.02 -11.00 5.32
CA GLU A 179 20.78 -11.95 4.50
C GLU A 179 20.06 -13.29 4.34
N ASN A 180 20.34 -14.03 3.26
CA ASN A 180 19.74 -15.35 2.98
C ASN A 180 18.19 -15.38 3.02
N MET A 181 17.53 -14.30 2.57
CA MET A 181 16.06 -14.20 2.53
C MET A 181 15.40 -15.40 1.84
N GLU A 182 14.35 -15.98 2.44
CA GLU A 182 13.59 -17.14 1.93
C GLU A 182 12.61 -16.77 0.79
N LEU A 183 13.10 -16.04 -0.22
CA LEU A 183 12.31 -15.49 -1.31
C LEU A 183 11.63 -16.59 -2.12
N GLY A 184 10.29 -16.58 -2.12
CA GLY A 184 9.49 -17.57 -2.85
C GLY A 184 9.03 -18.77 -2.04
N ARG A 185 9.34 -18.86 -0.73
CA ARG A 185 8.79 -19.87 0.19
C ARG A 185 7.26 -19.89 0.18
N ASP A 186 6.62 -18.72 0.07
CA ASP A 186 5.17 -18.55 0.15
C ASP A 186 4.67 -17.29 -0.61
N SER A 187 3.39 -16.94 -0.44
CA SER A 187 2.77 -15.78 -1.09
C SER A 187 3.21 -14.41 -0.55
N ASP A 188 3.86 -14.39 0.61
CA ASP A 188 4.12 -13.22 1.44
C ASP A 188 5.61 -12.86 1.33
N THR A 189 6.48 -13.86 1.48
CA THR A 189 7.93 -13.76 1.35
C THR A 189 8.35 -13.72 -0.12
N GLY A 190 8.65 -12.51 -0.63
CA GLY A 190 8.96 -12.29 -2.05
C GLY A 190 9.45 -10.89 -2.37
N GLY A 191 9.08 -10.35 -3.53
CA GLY A 191 9.61 -9.08 -4.05
C GLY A 191 9.47 -7.88 -3.11
N GLN A 192 8.40 -7.80 -2.32
CA GLN A 192 8.24 -6.78 -1.27
C GLN A 192 9.34 -6.90 -0.20
N VAL A 193 9.61 -8.10 0.31
CA VAL A 193 10.62 -8.33 1.35
C VAL A 193 11.99 -7.88 0.86
N LYS A 194 12.40 -8.27 -0.36
CA LYS A 194 13.66 -7.78 -0.94
C LYS A 194 13.65 -6.26 -1.13
N TYR A 195 12.55 -5.68 -1.62
CA TYR A 195 12.44 -4.22 -1.79
C TYR A 195 12.66 -3.48 -0.47
N VAL A 196 11.99 -3.88 0.62
CA VAL A 196 12.07 -3.11 1.88
C VAL A 196 13.41 -3.26 2.58
N VAL A 197 14.07 -4.43 2.47
CA VAL A 197 15.41 -4.66 3.02
C VAL A 197 16.47 -3.88 2.24
N GLU A 198 16.45 -3.89 0.90
CA GLU A 198 17.40 -3.07 0.12
C GLU A 198 17.10 -1.58 0.23
N LEU A 199 15.82 -1.16 0.35
CA LEU A 199 15.46 0.24 0.63
C LEU A 199 15.99 0.69 1.98
N ALA A 200 15.84 -0.13 3.03
CA ALA A 200 16.38 0.17 4.35
C ALA A 200 17.91 0.33 4.31
N ARG A 201 18.61 -0.61 3.66
CA ARG A 201 20.07 -0.59 3.51
C ARG A 201 20.53 0.65 2.73
N ALA A 202 19.88 0.96 1.61
CA ALA A 202 20.20 2.13 0.78
C ALA A 202 19.91 3.47 1.50
N LEU A 203 18.78 3.60 2.20
CA LEU A 203 18.50 4.79 3.02
C LEU A 203 19.53 4.93 4.14
N GLY A 204 19.96 3.82 4.76
CA GLY A 204 21.00 3.82 5.79
C GLY A 204 22.40 4.23 5.33
N THR A 205 22.66 4.29 4.02
CA THR A 205 23.91 4.82 3.43
C THR A 205 23.75 6.23 2.84
N MET A 206 22.55 6.83 2.86
CA MET A 206 22.34 8.16 2.29
C MET A 206 22.93 9.28 3.18
N PRO A 207 23.70 10.22 2.60
CA PRO A 207 24.15 11.42 3.31
C PRO A 207 22.96 12.18 3.93
N GLY A 208 23.07 12.47 5.23
CA GLY A 208 22.01 13.09 6.03
C GLY A 208 21.07 12.12 6.76
N VAL A 209 21.11 10.81 6.46
CA VAL A 209 20.37 9.80 7.24
C VAL A 209 21.29 9.26 8.33
N TYR A 210 20.85 9.35 9.59
CA TYR A 210 21.58 8.77 10.72
C TYR A 210 21.08 7.37 11.06
N ARG A 211 19.75 7.15 11.09
CA ARG A 211 19.15 5.85 11.44
C ARG A 211 17.94 5.51 10.57
N VAL A 212 17.83 4.24 10.18
CA VAL A 212 16.65 3.64 9.55
C VAL A 212 16.20 2.40 10.33
N ASP A 213 14.98 2.41 10.86
CA ASP A 213 14.37 1.23 11.50
C ASP A 213 13.30 0.62 10.58
N LEU A 214 13.52 -0.62 10.12
CA LEU A 214 12.53 -1.44 9.42
C LEU A 214 11.78 -2.30 10.43
N LEU A 215 10.60 -1.84 10.83
CA LEU A 215 9.73 -2.53 11.78
C LEU A 215 8.99 -3.69 11.11
N THR A 216 9.07 -4.87 11.72
CA THR A 216 8.43 -6.11 11.25
C THR A 216 8.00 -6.99 12.44
N ARG A 217 7.47 -8.18 12.16
CA ARG A 217 6.98 -9.13 13.17
C ARG A 217 8.10 -10.00 13.76
N GLN A 218 8.11 -10.16 15.09
CA GLN A 218 8.90 -11.21 15.77
C GLN A 218 8.20 -12.57 15.64
N ILE A 219 8.90 -13.58 15.13
CA ILE A 219 8.35 -14.92 14.86
C ILE A 219 9.28 -15.98 15.46
N SER A 220 8.80 -16.68 16.48
CA SER A 220 9.52 -17.73 17.21
C SER A 220 8.89 -19.11 16.94
N ALA A 221 8.55 -19.37 15.67
CA ALA A 221 7.87 -20.58 15.25
C ALA A 221 8.87 -21.68 14.88
N PRO A 222 8.60 -22.97 15.20
CA PRO A 222 9.56 -24.05 14.98
C PRO A 222 9.72 -24.46 13.50
N ASP A 223 8.87 -23.93 12.60
CA ASP A 223 8.91 -24.19 11.16
C ASP A 223 9.69 -23.11 10.37
N VAL A 224 10.17 -22.05 11.03
CA VAL A 224 10.97 -20.98 10.43
C VAL A 224 12.35 -20.89 11.09
N ASP A 225 13.26 -20.15 10.46
CA ASP A 225 14.60 -19.91 11.00
C ASP A 225 14.54 -19.14 12.35
N TRP A 226 15.37 -19.54 13.30
CA TRP A 226 15.43 -18.91 14.64
C TRP A 226 15.77 -17.41 14.58
N SER A 227 16.46 -16.96 13.53
CA SER A 227 16.78 -15.55 13.30
C SER A 227 15.57 -14.62 13.20
N TYR A 228 14.37 -15.11 12.86
CA TYR A 228 13.13 -14.29 12.92
C TYR A 228 12.63 -14.06 14.35
N GLY A 229 13.18 -14.79 15.33
CA GLY A 229 12.98 -14.55 16.75
C GLY A 229 13.84 -13.42 17.31
N GLU A 230 14.97 -13.09 16.68
CA GLU A 230 15.89 -12.07 17.18
C GLU A 230 15.28 -10.66 17.09
N PRO A 231 15.21 -9.89 18.19
CA PRO A 231 14.47 -8.63 18.26
C PRO A 231 15.09 -7.51 17.40
N THR A 232 16.38 -7.59 17.09
CA THR A 232 17.12 -6.60 16.30
C THR A 232 18.15 -7.30 15.42
N GLU A 233 18.25 -6.88 14.15
CA GLU A 233 19.28 -7.31 13.21
C GLU A 233 19.84 -6.08 12.48
N MET A 234 21.17 -5.90 12.46
CA MET A 234 21.79 -4.76 11.77
C MET A 234 21.98 -5.06 10.27
N LEU A 235 21.42 -4.20 9.42
CA LEU A 235 21.58 -4.26 7.97
C LEU A 235 22.91 -3.60 7.56
N ASN A 236 24.00 -4.35 7.71
CA ASN A 236 25.33 -3.92 7.32
C ASN A 236 25.37 -3.38 5.87
N PRO A 237 26.04 -2.24 5.61
CA PRO A 237 26.32 -1.78 4.25
C PRO A 237 27.03 -2.86 3.42
N ARG A 238 26.81 -2.84 2.10
CA ARG A 238 27.50 -3.77 1.20
C ARG A 238 28.96 -3.32 1.06
N LYS A 239 29.87 -4.28 0.89
CA LYS A 239 31.32 -3.99 0.84
C LYS A 239 31.62 -2.99 -0.28
N ASN A 240 32.51 -2.03 0.01
CA ASN A 240 32.98 -0.92 -0.83
C ASN A 240 32.11 0.36 -0.86
N GLU A 241 30.95 0.40 -0.18
CA GLU A 241 30.11 1.62 -0.12
C GLU A 241 30.53 2.57 1.03
N TYR A 242 31.55 3.39 0.74
CA TYR A 242 32.13 4.46 1.58
C TYR A 242 32.83 4.03 2.89
N PRO A 243 33.79 4.83 3.42
CA PRO A 243 34.33 4.63 4.75
C PRO A 243 33.26 4.87 5.83
N LEU A 244 33.00 3.86 6.65
CA LEU A 244 32.25 3.96 7.90
C LEU A 244 33.08 4.70 8.96
N GLN A 245 33.29 6.00 8.76
CA GLN A 245 34.11 6.84 9.62
C GLN A 245 33.23 7.89 10.32
N GLU A 246 33.21 7.85 11.65
CA GLU A 246 32.49 8.78 12.54
C GLU A 246 30.94 8.75 12.46
N LEU A 247 30.36 7.54 12.39
CA LEU A 247 28.94 7.30 12.63
C LEU A 247 28.75 6.55 13.97
N GLY A 248 27.79 6.99 14.79
CA GLY A 248 27.63 6.55 16.19
C GLY A 248 26.97 5.17 16.36
N GLU A 249 26.95 4.65 17.59
CA GLU A 249 26.55 3.25 17.88
C GLU A 249 25.15 2.84 17.40
N SER A 250 24.21 3.79 17.31
CA SER A 250 22.83 3.56 16.85
C SER A 250 22.58 3.95 15.38
N SER A 251 23.63 4.10 14.58
CA SER A 251 23.56 4.58 13.19
C SER A 251 23.39 3.48 12.14
N GLY A 252 22.97 3.87 10.93
CA GLY A 252 22.72 2.96 9.81
C GLY A 252 21.33 2.33 9.86
N ALA A 253 21.17 1.16 9.26
CA ALA A 253 19.88 0.50 9.07
C ALA A 253 19.74 -0.77 9.93
N TYR A 254 18.55 -0.98 10.48
CA TYR A 254 18.23 -2.15 11.33
C TYR A 254 16.86 -2.72 10.97
N ILE A 255 16.71 -4.04 11.06
CA ILE A 255 15.41 -4.69 11.21
C ILE A 255 15.09 -4.75 12.70
N ILE A 256 13.91 -4.27 13.09
CA ILE A 256 13.39 -4.32 14.46
C ILE A 256 12.15 -5.22 14.46
N ARG A 257 12.18 -6.29 15.24
CA ARG A 257 11.12 -7.30 15.28
C ARG A 257 10.23 -7.08 16.49
N ILE A 258 9.09 -6.44 16.26
CA ILE A 258 8.07 -6.18 17.28
C ILE A 258 7.29 -7.48 17.55
N PRO A 259 7.15 -7.93 18.81
CA PRO A 259 6.27 -9.04 19.14
C PRO A 259 4.80 -8.65 19.00
N PHE A 260 4.07 -9.32 18.10
CA PHE A 260 2.61 -9.24 18.07
C PHE A 260 1.96 -10.53 17.52
N GLY A 261 0.78 -10.84 18.04
CA GLY A 261 0.08 -12.10 17.85
C GLY A 261 0.86 -13.32 18.37
N PRO A 262 0.29 -14.54 18.24
CA PRO A 262 0.94 -15.75 18.75
C PRO A 262 2.34 -15.99 18.16
N LYS A 263 3.39 -15.81 19.00
CA LYS A 263 4.80 -15.85 18.59
C LYS A 263 5.21 -17.18 17.95
N ASN A 264 4.68 -18.28 18.46
CA ASN A 264 5.10 -19.65 18.11
C ASN A 264 4.51 -20.17 16.78
N ARG A 265 4.00 -19.29 15.91
CA ARG A 265 3.50 -19.64 14.57
C ARG A 265 3.75 -18.53 13.55
N TYR A 266 4.04 -18.92 12.31
CA TYR A 266 3.85 -18.02 11.16
C TYR A 266 2.36 -17.66 11.01
N ILE A 267 2.08 -16.44 10.51
CA ILE A 267 0.72 -15.96 10.24
C ILE A 267 0.72 -15.27 8.88
N GLN A 268 -0.11 -15.74 7.97
CA GLN A 268 -0.27 -15.15 6.63
C GLN A 268 -0.85 -13.73 6.72
N LYS A 269 -0.45 -12.83 5.82
CA LYS A 269 -0.95 -11.43 5.74
C LYS A 269 -2.48 -11.30 5.76
N GLU A 270 -3.21 -12.23 5.14
CA GLU A 270 -4.69 -12.29 5.18
C GLU A 270 -5.27 -12.45 6.61
N LEU A 271 -4.46 -12.84 7.59
CA LEU A 271 -4.87 -13.12 8.98
C LEU A 271 -4.20 -12.20 10.03
N LEU A 272 -3.35 -11.24 9.62
CA LEU A 272 -2.68 -10.32 10.55
C LEU A 272 -3.59 -9.22 11.11
N TRP A 273 -4.67 -8.86 10.40
CA TRP A 273 -5.56 -7.72 10.73
C TRP A 273 -5.99 -7.58 12.21
N PRO A 274 -6.32 -8.66 12.96
CA PRO A 274 -6.72 -8.54 14.37
C PRO A 274 -5.58 -8.11 15.31
N TYR A 275 -4.32 -8.25 14.89
CA TYR A 275 -3.13 -8.02 15.71
C TYR A 275 -2.38 -6.72 15.33
N ILE A 276 -2.93 -5.92 14.40
CA ILE A 276 -2.34 -4.63 14.02
C ILE A 276 -2.27 -3.63 15.19
N PRO A 277 -3.27 -3.50 16.09
CA PRO A 277 -3.15 -2.63 17.27
C PRO A 277 -1.99 -3.03 18.19
N GLU A 278 -1.84 -4.34 18.47
CA GLU A 278 -0.75 -4.90 19.28
C GLU A 278 0.64 -4.59 18.68
N PHE A 279 0.76 -4.61 17.34
CA PHE A 279 1.96 -4.12 16.67
C PHE A 279 2.17 -2.60 16.87
N VAL A 280 1.11 -1.80 16.74
CA VAL A 280 1.18 -0.33 16.85
C VAL A 280 1.66 0.09 18.24
N ASP A 281 1.17 -0.53 19.31
CA ASP A 281 1.59 -0.24 20.69
C ASP A 281 3.08 -0.55 20.92
N GLY A 282 3.55 -1.71 20.42
CA GLY A 282 4.97 -2.09 20.47
C GLY A 282 5.87 -1.20 19.59
N ALA A 283 5.40 -0.81 18.41
CA ALA A 283 6.10 0.08 17.50
C ALA A 283 6.23 1.51 18.05
N LEU A 284 5.15 2.06 18.63
CA LEU A 284 5.17 3.35 19.32
C LEU A 284 6.15 3.33 20.49
N SER A 285 6.13 2.26 21.29
CA SER A 285 7.07 2.06 22.41
C SER A 285 8.54 2.09 21.95
N HIS A 286 8.87 1.36 20.88
CA HIS A 286 10.21 1.39 20.27
C HIS A 286 10.58 2.79 19.76
N ILE A 287 9.70 3.44 18.98
CA ILE A 287 9.98 4.75 18.38
C ILE A 287 10.18 5.83 19.47
N ILE A 288 9.39 5.81 20.54
CA ILE A 288 9.53 6.74 21.67
C ILE A 288 10.83 6.50 22.44
N GLN A 289 11.24 5.23 22.63
CA GLN A 289 12.54 4.91 23.23
C GLN A 289 13.70 5.35 22.35
N MET A 290 13.66 5.04 21.05
CA MET A 290 14.70 5.41 20.10
C MET A 290 14.83 6.92 19.92
N SER A 291 13.70 7.65 19.91
CA SER A 291 13.68 9.12 19.88
C SER A 291 14.45 9.76 21.04
N LYS A 292 14.41 9.16 22.24
CA LYS A 292 15.20 9.60 23.40
C LYS A 292 16.69 9.28 23.25
N VAL A 293 17.03 8.04 22.88
CA VAL A 293 18.43 7.60 22.66
C VAL A 293 19.12 8.44 21.57
N LEU A 294 18.42 8.69 20.46
CA LEU A 294 18.89 9.61 19.43
C LEU A 294 18.95 11.05 19.94
N GLY A 295 18.03 11.48 20.80
CA GLY A 295 18.10 12.78 21.46
C GLY A 295 19.40 13.00 22.24
N GLU A 296 19.84 11.99 22.98
CA GLU A 296 21.11 12.00 23.72
C GLU A 296 22.33 11.96 22.78
N GLN A 297 22.33 11.11 21.75
CA GLN A 297 23.47 10.95 20.83
C GLN A 297 23.64 12.10 19.82
N ILE A 298 22.53 12.60 19.27
CA ILE A 298 22.52 13.49 18.09
C ILE A 298 21.59 14.70 18.20
N GLY A 299 20.59 14.67 19.09
CA GLY A 299 19.61 15.75 19.29
C GLY A 299 19.98 16.80 20.34
N GLY A 300 21.18 16.73 20.94
CA GLY A 300 21.61 17.68 21.98
C GLY A 300 20.77 17.62 23.26
N GLY A 301 20.24 16.44 23.59
CA GLY A 301 19.32 16.21 24.70
C GLY A 301 17.83 16.45 24.38
N GLN A 302 17.49 16.83 23.14
CA GLN A 302 16.09 16.94 22.68
C GLN A 302 15.68 15.70 21.87
N PRO A 303 14.47 15.13 22.08
CA PRO A 303 14.06 13.90 21.38
C PRO A 303 14.05 14.04 19.85
N VAL A 304 14.67 13.08 19.16
CA VAL A 304 14.74 13.04 17.68
C VAL A 304 13.66 12.12 17.13
N TRP A 305 12.52 12.72 16.81
CA TRP A 305 11.39 12.03 16.18
C TRP A 305 11.73 11.59 14.74
N PRO A 306 11.10 10.49 14.26
CA PRO A 306 11.29 10.08 12.87
C PRO A 306 10.68 11.12 11.93
N ILE A 307 11.43 11.51 10.90
CA ILE A 307 10.98 12.52 9.92
C ILE A 307 9.84 12.04 9.04
N ALA A 308 9.65 10.72 8.96
CA ALA A 308 8.50 10.07 8.37
C ALA A 308 8.38 8.61 8.80
N VAL A 309 7.16 8.06 8.63
CA VAL A 309 6.85 6.62 8.74
C VAL A 309 6.38 6.13 7.37
N HIS A 310 7.05 5.11 6.81
CA HIS A 310 6.74 4.55 5.49
C HIS A 310 6.10 3.16 5.60
N GLY A 311 4.79 3.06 5.31
CA GLY A 311 4.08 1.78 5.25
C GLY A 311 4.27 1.05 3.90
N HIS A 312 4.56 -0.25 3.94
CA HIS A 312 4.70 -1.10 2.75
C HIS A 312 3.65 -2.20 2.69
N TYR A 313 2.73 -2.11 1.72
CA TYR A 313 1.50 -2.92 1.59
C TYR A 313 0.48 -2.67 2.71
N ALA A 314 -0.77 -3.05 2.46
CA ALA A 314 -1.97 -2.60 3.16
C ALA A 314 -1.99 -2.83 4.68
N ASP A 315 -1.36 -3.90 5.19
CA ASP A 315 -1.30 -4.20 6.63
C ASP A 315 -0.34 -3.27 7.37
N ALA A 316 0.86 -3.07 6.83
CA ALA A 316 1.81 -2.08 7.32
C ALA A 316 1.35 -0.64 7.08
N GLY A 317 0.55 -0.39 6.05
CA GLY A 317 -0.09 0.90 5.78
C GLY A 317 -1.10 1.29 6.84
N ASP A 318 -1.97 0.34 7.24
CA ASP A 318 -2.94 0.51 8.32
C ASP A 318 -2.23 0.82 9.66
N ALA A 319 -1.16 0.10 9.97
CA ALA A 319 -0.29 0.39 11.13
C ALA A 319 0.41 1.76 11.01
N ALA A 320 0.99 2.08 9.85
CA ALA A 320 1.68 3.34 9.60
C ALA A 320 0.73 4.55 9.72
N ALA A 321 -0.53 4.42 9.32
CA ALA A 321 -1.54 5.45 9.47
C ALA A 321 -1.84 5.76 10.95
N LEU A 322 -1.95 4.72 11.79
CA LEU A 322 -2.16 4.86 13.23
C LEU A 322 -0.93 5.47 13.93
N ILE A 323 0.27 4.99 13.62
CA ILE A 323 1.54 5.49 14.19
C ILE A 323 1.79 6.95 13.75
N SER A 324 1.57 7.26 12.47
CA SER A 324 1.59 8.62 11.91
C SER A 324 0.61 9.55 12.62
N GLY A 325 -0.59 9.05 12.91
CA GLY A 325 -1.61 9.76 13.68
C GLY A 325 -1.14 10.10 15.09
N ALA A 326 -0.71 9.10 15.85
CA ALA A 326 -0.31 9.24 17.26
C ALA A 326 0.95 10.10 17.46
N LEU A 327 1.94 10.00 16.56
CA LEU A 327 3.19 10.77 16.64
C LEU A 327 3.12 12.13 15.93
N ASN A 328 2.04 12.42 15.20
CA ASN A 328 1.88 13.60 14.33
C ASN A 328 3.05 13.79 13.32
N VAL A 329 3.56 12.69 12.77
CA VAL A 329 4.65 12.69 11.76
C VAL A 329 4.10 12.48 10.34
N PRO A 330 4.85 12.85 9.28
CA PRO A 330 4.48 12.53 7.91
C PRO A 330 4.40 11.02 7.64
N MET A 331 3.36 10.59 6.92
CA MET A 331 3.25 9.22 6.40
C MET A 331 3.64 9.16 4.93
N LEU A 332 4.45 8.16 4.57
CA LEU A 332 4.61 7.70 3.20
C LEU A 332 3.98 6.32 3.06
N PHE A 333 3.53 5.98 1.86
CA PHE A 333 2.99 4.65 1.57
C PHE A 333 3.42 4.12 0.21
N THR A 334 3.63 2.80 0.13
CA THR A 334 3.85 2.05 -1.11
C THR A 334 3.00 0.79 -1.09
N GLY A 335 2.06 0.67 -2.03
CA GLY A 335 1.09 -0.42 -2.05
C GLY A 335 1.70 -1.80 -2.35
N HIS A 336 2.72 -1.87 -3.22
CA HIS A 336 3.31 -3.10 -3.83
C HIS A 336 2.33 -3.95 -4.67
N SER A 337 1.08 -4.05 -4.25
CA SER A 337 -0.07 -4.61 -4.94
C SER A 337 -1.31 -3.92 -4.37
N LEU A 338 -2.34 -3.67 -5.19
CA LEU A 338 -3.60 -3.06 -4.72
C LEU A 338 -4.75 -4.08 -4.63
N GLY A 339 -5.59 -3.94 -3.60
CA GLY A 339 -6.74 -4.79 -3.34
C GLY A 339 -7.86 -4.67 -4.37
N ARG A 340 -8.14 -3.46 -4.90
CA ARG A 340 -9.16 -3.26 -5.95
C ARG A 340 -8.74 -3.93 -7.28
N ASP A 341 -7.47 -3.81 -7.69
CA ASP A 341 -6.90 -4.58 -8.81
C ASP A 341 -7.03 -6.09 -8.60
N LYS A 342 -6.61 -6.59 -7.42
CA LYS A 342 -6.70 -8.01 -7.10
C LYS A 342 -8.14 -8.51 -7.09
N LEU A 343 -9.10 -7.70 -6.62
CA LEU A 343 -10.53 -8.01 -6.65
C LEU A 343 -11.05 -8.12 -8.09
N GLU A 344 -10.80 -7.13 -8.94
CA GLU A 344 -11.26 -7.12 -10.34
C GLU A 344 -10.72 -8.32 -11.12
N GLN A 345 -9.43 -8.63 -10.95
CA GLN A 345 -8.80 -9.77 -11.60
C GLN A 345 -9.34 -11.13 -11.12
N LEU A 346 -9.70 -11.26 -9.83
CA LEU A 346 -10.29 -12.50 -9.30
C LEU A 346 -11.77 -12.67 -9.70
N LEU A 347 -12.53 -11.58 -9.84
CA LEU A 347 -13.88 -11.60 -10.40
C LEU A 347 -13.85 -12.01 -11.89
N LYS A 348 -12.86 -11.51 -12.66
CA LYS A 348 -12.60 -11.95 -14.04
C LYS A 348 -12.20 -13.43 -14.17
N GLN A 349 -11.79 -14.08 -13.07
CA GLN A 349 -11.55 -15.53 -13.00
C GLN A 349 -12.79 -16.34 -12.58
N GLY A 350 -13.97 -15.71 -12.49
CA GLY A 350 -15.24 -16.38 -12.20
C GLY A 350 -15.50 -16.72 -10.73
N ARG A 351 -14.69 -16.22 -9.79
CA ARG A 351 -14.91 -16.39 -8.35
C ARG A 351 -15.96 -15.41 -7.83
N THR A 352 -16.75 -15.80 -6.83
CA THR A 352 -17.71 -14.88 -6.19
C THR A 352 -16.98 -13.86 -5.30
N ARG A 353 -17.61 -12.69 -5.07
CA ARG A 353 -17.04 -11.64 -4.21
C ARG A 353 -16.90 -12.13 -2.77
N GLU A 354 -17.80 -13.01 -2.38
CA GLU A 354 -17.94 -13.64 -1.07
C GLU A 354 -16.78 -14.60 -0.83
N GLU A 355 -16.48 -15.51 -1.77
CA GLU A 355 -15.28 -16.36 -1.76
C GLU A 355 -13.99 -15.53 -1.66
N ILE A 356 -13.85 -14.51 -2.53
CA ILE A 356 -12.67 -13.64 -2.58
C ILE A 356 -12.47 -12.94 -1.23
N ASN A 357 -13.55 -12.49 -0.58
CA ASN A 357 -13.47 -11.87 0.74
C ASN A 357 -13.21 -12.87 1.87
N ILE A 358 -13.77 -14.08 1.81
CA ILE A 358 -13.51 -15.15 2.78
C ILE A 358 -12.03 -15.55 2.74
N THR A 359 -11.46 -15.77 1.55
CA THR A 359 -10.04 -16.14 1.39
C THR A 359 -9.09 -14.98 1.66
N TYR A 360 -9.27 -13.83 0.99
CA TYR A 360 -8.26 -12.77 0.96
C TYR A 360 -8.52 -11.57 1.87
N LYS A 361 -9.62 -11.58 2.64
CA LYS A 361 -10.13 -10.44 3.43
C LYS A 361 -10.17 -9.14 2.63
N ILE A 362 -10.52 -9.26 1.34
CA ILE A 362 -10.29 -8.23 0.33
C ILE A 362 -10.96 -6.90 0.68
N MET A 363 -12.11 -6.94 1.36
CA MET A 363 -12.81 -5.73 1.79
C MET A 363 -12.04 -4.96 2.86
N ARG A 364 -11.52 -5.64 3.90
CA ARG A 364 -10.69 -5.03 4.95
C ARG A 364 -9.35 -4.52 4.40
N ARG A 365 -8.79 -5.21 3.40
CA ARG A 365 -7.61 -4.75 2.67
C ARG A 365 -7.89 -3.46 1.89
N ILE A 366 -9.00 -3.39 1.15
CA ILE A 366 -9.38 -2.18 0.41
C ILE A 366 -9.68 -1.03 1.39
N GLU A 367 -10.35 -1.30 2.51
CA GLU A 367 -10.59 -0.35 3.61
C GLU A 367 -9.28 0.22 4.18
N ALA A 368 -8.27 -0.62 4.41
CA ALA A 368 -6.93 -0.18 4.80
C ALA A 368 -6.24 0.68 3.72
N GLU A 369 -6.34 0.30 2.45
CA GLU A 369 -5.73 1.03 1.33
C GLU A 369 -6.43 2.39 1.07
N GLU A 370 -7.75 2.50 1.29
CA GLU A 370 -8.47 3.78 1.32
C GLU A 370 -8.05 4.65 2.52
N HIS A 371 -7.86 4.06 3.70
CA HIS A 371 -7.35 4.79 4.87
C HIS A 371 -5.91 5.30 4.65
N CYS A 372 -5.07 4.51 3.96
CA CYS A 372 -3.72 4.94 3.56
C CYS A 372 -3.76 6.15 2.61
N LEU A 373 -4.73 6.25 1.71
CA LEU A 373 -4.92 7.44 0.85
C LEU A 373 -5.20 8.70 1.67
N ASP A 374 -5.91 8.58 2.80
CA ASP A 374 -6.31 9.73 3.62
C ASP A 374 -5.19 10.30 4.49
N VAL A 375 -4.26 9.44 4.93
CA VAL A 375 -3.21 9.79 5.92
C VAL A 375 -1.83 10.02 5.29
N SER A 376 -1.58 9.49 4.09
CA SER A 376 -0.28 9.62 3.40
C SER A 376 -0.04 11.03 2.84
N GLU A 377 1.09 11.65 3.17
CA GLU A 377 1.55 12.87 2.50
C GLU A 377 2.01 12.57 1.07
N VAL A 378 2.69 11.43 0.89
CA VAL A 378 3.25 10.97 -0.38
C VAL A 378 2.97 9.48 -0.58
N ILE A 379 2.51 9.11 -1.77
CA ILE A 379 2.41 7.71 -2.18
C ILE A 379 3.45 7.44 -3.27
N ILE A 380 4.35 6.50 -2.97
CA ILE A 380 5.41 6.06 -3.87
C ILE A 380 4.95 4.79 -4.59
N THR A 381 4.90 4.89 -5.91
CA THR A 381 4.47 3.86 -6.86
C THR A 381 5.66 3.44 -7.73
N SER A 382 5.66 2.20 -8.23
CA SER A 382 6.73 1.73 -9.12
C SER A 382 6.61 2.28 -10.54
N THR A 383 5.39 2.60 -11.00
CA THR A 383 5.14 3.08 -12.36
C THR A 383 4.05 4.16 -12.41
N LYS A 384 3.97 4.92 -13.50
CA LYS A 384 2.83 5.80 -13.76
C LYS A 384 1.53 5.03 -14.01
N GLN A 385 1.61 3.83 -14.59
CA GLN A 385 0.46 2.96 -14.86
C GLN A 385 -0.21 2.51 -13.55
N GLU A 386 0.55 2.26 -12.49
CA GLU A 386 0.03 2.03 -11.15
C GLU A 386 -0.85 3.21 -10.66
N ILE A 387 -0.41 4.46 -10.89
CA ILE A 387 -1.18 5.68 -10.55
C ILE A 387 -2.42 5.83 -11.44
N GLU A 388 -2.25 5.66 -12.75
CA GLU A 388 -3.24 6.08 -13.76
C GLU A 388 -4.31 5.00 -14.06
N GLU A 389 -4.06 3.74 -13.71
CA GLU A 389 -5.00 2.61 -13.86
C GLU A 389 -5.42 1.99 -12.52
N GLN A 390 -4.49 1.67 -11.61
CA GLN A 390 -4.81 0.90 -10.39
C GLN A 390 -5.27 1.78 -9.22
N TRP A 391 -4.54 2.86 -8.91
CA TRP A 391 -4.91 3.79 -7.83
C TRP A 391 -6.19 4.58 -8.14
N ARG A 392 -6.49 4.82 -9.43
CA ARG A 392 -7.76 5.44 -9.87
C ARG A 392 -9.00 4.54 -9.74
N LEU A 393 -8.84 3.30 -9.26
CA LEU A 393 -9.97 2.46 -8.85
C LEU A 393 -10.54 2.88 -7.47
N TYR A 394 -9.79 3.64 -6.66
CA TYR A 394 -10.11 3.95 -5.26
C TYR A 394 -10.97 5.21 -5.11
N ASP A 395 -11.91 5.21 -4.15
CA ASP A 395 -12.83 6.34 -3.94
C ASP A 395 -12.13 7.55 -3.30
N GLY A 396 -11.04 7.32 -2.55
CA GLY A 396 -10.20 8.36 -1.96
C GLY A 396 -9.27 9.10 -2.94
N PHE A 397 -9.19 8.71 -4.22
CA PHE A 397 -8.24 9.29 -5.17
C PHE A 397 -8.84 9.70 -6.52
N ASP A 398 -8.64 10.96 -6.91
CA ASP A 398 -8.78 11.40 -8.30
C ASP A 398 -7.58 12.26 -8.73
N LEU A 399 -6.97 11.87 -9.84
CA LEU A 399 -5.78 12.47 -10.40
C LEU A 399 -6.00 13.91 -10.91
N VAL A 400 -7.22 14.27 -11.30
CA VAL A 400 -7.54 15.64 -11.74
C VAL A 400 -7.77 16.56 -10.54
N LEU A 401 -8.44 16.07 -9.50
CA LEU A 401 -8.66 16.77 -8.24
C LEU A 401 -7.36 16.97 -7.47
N GLU A 402 -6.51 15.95 -7.35
CA GLU A 402 -5.17 16.04 -6.73
C GLU A 402 -4.36 17.17 -7.38
N ARG A 403 -4.21 17.14 -8.71
CA ARG A 403 -3.48 18.18 -9.47
C ARG A 403 -4.06 19.58 -9.24
N LYS A 404 -5.38 19.71 -9.09
CA LYS A 404 -6.08 20.98 -8.77
C LYS A 404 -5.82 21.43 -7.33
N LEU A 405 -5.87 20.54 -6.35
CA LEU A 405 -5.55 20.83 -4.95
C LEU A 405 -4.08 21.27 -4.81
N ARG A 406 -3.14 20.51 -5.39
CA ARG A 406 -1.71 20.86 -5.44
C ARG A 406 -1.43 22.19 -6.16
N ALA A 407 -2.29 22.62 -7.09
CA ALA A 407 -2.21 23.93 -7.74
C ALA A 407 -2.80 25.06 -6.88
N ARG A 408 -3.82 24.80 -6.05
CA ARG A 408 -4.37 25.76 -5.08
C ARG A 408 -3.42 25.98 -3.90
N ILE A 409 -2.88 24.92 -3.31
CA ILE A 409 -1.91 24.96 -2.20
C ILE A 409 -0.69 25.80 -2.58
N ARG A 410 -0.08 25.56 -3.75
CA ARG A 410 1.05 26.35 -4.28
C ARG A 410 0.74 27.83 -4.59
N ARG A 411 -0.54 28.24 -4.54
CA ARG A 411 -1.00 29.62 -4.71
C ARG A 411 -1.52 30.25 -3.40
N GLY A 412 -1.36 29.57 -2.26
CA GLY A 412 -1.93 30.00 -0.97
C GLY A 412 -3.46 29.93 -0.91
N VAL A 413 -4.12 29.31 -1.89
CA VAL A 413 -5.59 29.29 -1.99
C VAL A 413 -6.14 28.15 -1.13
N SER A 414 -6.99 28.48 -0.15
CA SER A 414 -7.65 27.50 0.72
C SER A 414 -8.31 26.36 -0.07
N CYS A 415 -8.14 25.13 0.41
CA CYS A 415 -8.75 23.94 -0.16
C CYS A 415 -10.02 23.47 0.60
N HIS A 416 -10.39 24.15 1.70
CA HIS A 416 -11.55 23.81 2.56
C HIS A 416 -11.41 22.38 3.13
N GLY A 417 -10.42 22.17 4.00
CA GLY A 417 -9.94 20.86 4.45
C GLY A 417 -9.20 20.06 3.37
N ARG A 418 -9.83 19.88 2.21
CA ARG A 418 -9.51 18.87 1.19
C ARG A 418 -8.02 18.68 0.93
N PHE A 419 -7.54 17.53 1.35
CA PHE A 419 -6.24 16.98 1.05
C PHE A 419 -6.36 15.80 0.06
N MET A 420 -5.28 15.51 -0.69
CA MET A 420 -5.08 14.28 -1.44
C MET A 420 -3.57 13.98 -1.49
N PRO A 421 -3.17 12.69 -1.42
CA PRO A 421 -1.77 12.29 -1.33
C PRO A 421 -1.00 12.65 -2.60
N ARG A 422 0.25 13.10 -2.44
CA ARG A 422 1.13 13.34 -3.59
C ARG A 422 1.58 11.99 -4.17
N MET A 423 0.92 11.56 -5.25
CA MET A 423 1.40 10.43 -6.06
C MET A 423 2.75 10.75 -6.72
N VAL A 424 3.72 9.85 -6.58
CA VAL A 424 5.05 9.90 -7.21
C VAL A 424 5.41 8.51 -7.74
N ALA A 425 5.82 8.43 -9.01
CA ALA A 425 6.41 7.21 -9.57
C ALA A 425 7.92 7.24 -9.35
N ILE A 426 8.44 6.32 -8.52
CA ILE A 426 9.86 6.09 -8.28
C ILE A 426 10.13 4.62 -8.59
N PRO A 427 10.62 4.28 -9.80
CA PRO A 427 10.89 2.90 -10.16
C PRO A 427 11.98 2.30 -9.25
N PRO A 428 11.80 1.08 -8.73
CA PRO A 428 12.87 0.37 -8.02
C PRO A 428 14.06 0.10 -8.95
N GLY A 429 15.27 0.18 -8.40
CA GLY A 429 16.46 -0.34 -9.04
C GLY A 429 16.57 -1.87 -8.94
N MET A 430 17.56 -2.42 -9.64
CA MET A 430 18.08 -3.76 -9.38
C MET A 430 19.50 -3.62 -8.82
N GLU A 431 19.86 -4.49 -7.89
CA GLU A 431 21.22 -4.55 -7.34
C GLU A 431 22.10 -5.43 -8.23
N PHE A 432 23.25 -4.92 -8.66
CA PHE A 432 24.07 -5.57 -9.70
C PHE A 432 25.25 -6.41 -9.18
N HIS A 433 25.65 -6.31 -7.90
CA HIS A 433 26.84 -7.04 -7.41
C HIS A 433 26.76 -8.58 -7.52
N HIS A 434 25.56 -9.13 -7.63
CA HIS A 434 25.31 -10.58 -7.83
C HIS A 434 25.09 -10.95 -9.32
N ILE A 435 25.23 -9.99 -10.23
CA ILE A 435 25.06 -10.14 -11.68
C ILE A 435 26.38 -9.75 -12.33
N ALA A 436 27.18 -10.75 -12.73
CA ALA A 436 28.44 -10.51 -13.44
C ALA A 436 28.19 -9.62 -14.68
N GLY A 437 29.05 -8.61 -14.86
CA GLY A 437 28.93 -7.67 -15.97
C GLY A 437 29.11 -8.39 -17.31
N TYR A 438 28.20 -8.11 -18.25
CA TYR A 438 28.55 -8.12 -19.65
C TYR A 438 29.07 -6.73 -19.97
N ASP A 439 30.34 -6.64 -20.36
CA ASP A 439 30.92 -5.37 -20.74
C ASP A 439 30.35 -4.90 -22.09
N SER A 440 30.49 -3.62 -22.42
CA SER A 440 29.79 -3.03 -23.57
C SER A 440 30.15 -3.62 -24.94
N ASP A 441 31.28 -4.32 -25.03
CA ASP A 441 31.77 -5.01 -26.24
C ASP A 441 31.37 -6.51 -26.29
N GLY A 442 30.60 -6.99 -25.31
CA GLY A 442 30.02 -8.34 -25.30
C GLY A 442 30.93 -9.46 -24.80
N GLU A 443 32.19 -9.18 -24.47
CA GLU A 443 33.01 -10.10 -23.70
C GLU A 443 32.59 -10.08 -22.22
N LEU A 444 32.59 -11.27 -21.60
CA LEU A 444 32.46 -11.43 -20.15
C LEU A 444 33.75 -10.93 -19.47
N GLU A 445 33.66 -10.38 -18.25
CA GLU A 445 34.82 -10.26 -17.36
C GLU A 445 35.39 -11.66 -17.06
N ARG A 446 36.35 -12.12 -17.87
CA ARG A 446 37.01 -13.42 -17.71
C ARG A 446 38.04 -13.39 -16.59
N ASN A 447 37.53 -13.34 -15.35
CA ASN A 447 38.25 -13.88 -14.20
C ASN A 447 38.42 -15.40 -14.42
N ALA A 448 39.53 -15.77 -15.07
CA ALA A 448 39.67 -17.05 -15.78
C ALA A 448 39.82 -18.30 -14.87
N ASP A 449 40.03 -18.09 -13.57
CA ASP A 449 40.52 -19.14 -12.66
C ASP A 449 39.42 -19.92 -11.90
N ASN A 450 38.14 -19.78 -12.23
CA ASN A 450 37.12 -20.62 -11.61
C ASN A 450 35.93 -21.01 -12.52
N HIS A 451 36.20 -21.89 -13.50
CA HIS A 451 35.19 -22.60 -14.29
C HIS A 451 34.41 -23.69 -13.49
N GLN A 452 34.16 -23.48 -12.20
CA GLN A 452 33.22 -24.32 -11.46
C GLN A 452 31.79 -23.96 -11.87
N ASN A 453 31.12 -24.91 -12.53
CA ASN A 453 29.69 -24.81 -12.79
C ASN A 453 28.94 -24.61 -11.44
N PRO A 454 27.93 -23.73 -11.36
CA PRO A 454 27.16 -23.51 -10.13
C PRO A 454 26.60 -24.83 -9.56
N LEU A 455 26.44 -24.93 -8.24
CA LEU A 455 26.00 -26.17 -7.58
C LEU A 455 24.71 -26.76 -8.18
N ILE A 456 23.76 -25.89 -8.56
CA ILE A 456 22.48 -26.25 -9.19
C ILE A 456 22.60 -26.75 -10.65
N TRP A 457 23.77 -26.64 -11.27
CA TRP A 457 24.00 -27.00 -12.68
C TRP A 457 23.75 -28.50 -12.93
N SER A 458 24.28 -29.38 -12.08
CA SER A 458 24.06 -30.83 -12.17
C SER A 458 22.58 -31.18 -11.98
N GLU A 459 21.90 -30.47 -11.07
CA GLU A 459 20.47 -30.65 -10.78
C GLU A 459 19.55 -30.23 -11.92
N ILE A 460 19.94 -29.23 -12.73
CA ILE A 460 19.18 -28.77 -13.90
C ILE A 460 19.55 -29.60 -15.13
N MET A 461 20.84 -29.74 -15.46
CA MET A 461 21.27 -30.30 -16.74
C MET A 461 20.91 -31.78 -16.93
N ARG A 462 20.70 -32.53 -15.84
CA ARG A 462 20.17 -33.92 -15.89
C ARG A 462 18.80 -34.04 -16.57
N PHE A 463 18.04 -32.96 -16.71
CA PHE A 463 16.72 -32.95 -17.36
C PHE A 463 16.77 -32.62 -18.86
N PHE A 464 17.93 -32.24 -19.42
CA PHE A 464 18.04 -31.84 -20.83
C PHE A 464 18.80 -32.86 -21.68
N SER A 465 18.15 -33.35 -22.74
CA SER A 465 18.77 -34.24 -23.74
C SER A 465 19.92 -33.58 -24.51
N ASN A 466 19.98 -32.24 -24.54
CA ASN A 466 21.14 -31.48 -24.98
C ASN A 466 21.32 -30.23 -24.10
N PRO A 467 22.18 -30.29 -23.06
CA PRO A 467 22.48 -29.15 -22.19
C PRO A 467 23.13 -27.93 -22.89
N ARG A 468 23.63 -28.10 -24.13
CA ARG A 468 24.33 -27.02 -24.88
C ARG A 468 23.38 -26.10 -25.65
N LYS A 469 22.07 -26.35 -25.68
CA LYS A 469 21.11 -25.42 -26.30
C LYS A 469 20.99 -24.13 -25.48
N PRO A 470 20.73 -22.97 -26.11
CA PRO A 470 20.37 -21.75 -25.38
C PRO A 470 19.15 -21.98 -24.48
N MET A 471 19.14 -21.32 -23.33
CA MET A 471 18.12 -21.50 -22.28
C MET A 471 17.17 -20.32 -22.23
N ILE A 472 15.87 -20.60 -22.31
CA ILE A 472 14.80 -19.67 -21.93
C ILE A 472 14.61 -19.83 -20.42
N LEU A 473 15.05 -18.84 -19.64
CA LEU A 473 14.96 -18.86 -18.18
C LEU A 473 13.75 -18.05 -17.70
N ALA A 474 12.81 -18.70 -17.01
CA ALA A 474 11.64 -18.06 -16.41
C ALA A 474 11.67 -18.20 -14.88
N LEU A 475 12.09 -17.13 -14.21
CA LEU A 475 12.16 -17.04 -12.74
C LEU A 475 11.00 -16.21 -12.19
N ALA A 476 10.01 -16.88 -11.60
CA ALA A 476 8.93 -16.23 -10.86
C ALA A 476 8.29 -17.20 -9.84
N ARG A 477 7.65 -16.65 -8.80
CA ARG A 477 6.82 -17.45 -7.88
C ARG A 477 5.67 -18.15 -8.65
N PRO A 478 5.26 -19.36 -8.26
CA PRO A 478 4.16 -20.11 -8.90
C PRO A 478 2.78 -19.52 -8.55
N ASP A 479 2.54 -18.27 -8.96
CA ASP A 479 1.27 -17.56 -8.83
C ASP A 479 0.52 -17.58 -10.18
N PRO A 480 -0.80 -17.84 -10.21
CA PRO A 480 -1.58 -17.87 -11.47
C PRO A 480 -1.43 -16.61 -12.34
N LYS A 481 -1.26 -15.42 -11.75
CA LYS A 481 -1.02 -14.17 -12.50
C LYS A 481 0.31 -14.17 -13.28
N LYS A 482 1.25 -15.05 -12.95
CA LYS A 482 2.53 -15.22 -13.67
C LYS A 482 2.42 -16.15 -14.88
N ASN A 483 1.29 -16.85 -15.04
CA ASN A 483 0.92 -17.62 -16.23
C ASN A 483 1.97 -18.65 -16.73
N LEU A 484 2.82 -19.15 -15.83
CA LEU A 484 3.93 -20.04 -16.18
C LEU A 484 3.46 -21.37 -16.80
N THR A 485 2.26 -21.84 -16.43
CA THR A 485 1.61 -23.00 -17.05
C THR A 485 1.38 -22.81 -18.55
N MET A 486 1.00 -21.61 -18.98
CA MET A 486 0.81 -21.30 -20.40
C MET A 486 2.15 -21.14 -21.13
N LEU A 487 3.19 -20.63 -20.48
CA LEU A 487 4.56 -20.61 -21.03
C LEU A 487 5.05 -22.05 -21.30
N VAL A 488 4.89 -22.96 -20.33
CA VAL A 488 5.22 -24.38 -20.50
C VAL A 488 4.40 -25.03 -21.62
N LYS A 489 3.09 -24.74 -21.70
CA LYS A 489 2.22 -25.24 -22.77
C LYS A 489 2.67 -24.74 -24.15
N ALA A 490 2.84 -23.43 -24.33
CA ALA A 490 3.23 -22.82 -25.60
C ALA A 490 4.62 -23.28 -26.07
N PHE A 491 5.57 -23.45 -25.14
CA PHE A 491 6.87 -24.07 -25.44
C PHE A 491 6.73 -25.55 -25.82
N GLY A 492 5.87 -26.31 -25.14
CA GLY A 492 5.54 -27.70 -25.49
C GLY A 492 4.93 -27.85 -26.89
N GLU A 493 4.01 -26.97 -27.27
CA GLU A 493 3.32 -27.01 -28.56
C GLU A 493 4.23 -26.50 -29.71
N CYS A 494 5.11 -25.53 -29.45
CA CYS A 494 6.02 -24.99 -30.47
C CYS A 494 7.24 -25.91 -30.73
N ARG A 495 7.09 -26.88 -31.63
CA ARG A 495 8.17 -27.80 -32.05
C ARG A 495 9.49 -27.09 -32.41
N PRO A 496 9.53 -26.04 -33.28
CA PRO A 496 10.78 -25.37 -33.63
C PRO A 496 11.50 -24.79 -32.40
N LEU A 497 10.75 -24.20 -31.46
CA LEU A 497 11.34 -23.61 -30.26
C LEU A 497 11.99 -24.66 -29.34
N ARG A 498 11.42 -25.88 -29.28
CA ARG A 498 12.04 -27.03 -28.59
C ARG A 498 13.24 -27.61 -29.33
N GLU A 499 13.29 -27.48 -30.65
CA GLU A 499 14.45 -27.88 -31.45
C GLU A 499 15.62 -26.89 -31.23
N PHE A 500 15.36 -25.59 -31.15
CA PHE A 500 16.39 -24.56 -30.90
C PHE A 500 16.81 -24.39 -29.42
N ALA A 501 15.89 -24.43 -28.46
CA ALA A 501 16.17 -24.02 -27.07
C ALA A 501 15.75 -25.05 -26.00
N ASN A 502 16.25 -24.86 -24.78
CA ASN A 502 15.77 -25.50 -23.55
C ASN A 502 14.91 -24.50 -22.75
N LEU A 503 13.87 -24.95 -22.04
CA LEU A 503 13.10 -24.13 -21.10
C LEU A 503 13.52 -24.47 -19.66
N VAL A 504 13.86 -23.45 -18.87
CA VAL A 504 14.24 -23.56 -17.46
C VAL A 504 13.25 -22.76 -16.62
N CYS A 505 12.47 -23.42 -15.77
CA CYS A 505 11.56 -22.80 -14.81
C CYS A 505 11.91 -23.27 -13.38
N PRO A 506 12.83 -22.60 -12.66
CA PRO A 506 13.18 -22.98 -11.30
C PRO A 506 12.06 -22.64 -10.31
N TYR A 507 11.66 -23.61 -9.49
CA TYR A 507 10.62 -23.45 -8.46
C TYR A 507 11.14 -23.88 -7.10
N VAL A 508 10.83 -23.09 -6.07
CA VAL A 508 10.98 -23.50 -4.67
C VAL A 508 9.78 -24.39 -4.31
N THR A 509 9.99 -25.70 -4.43
CA THR A 509 9.22 -26.82 -3.86
C THR A 509 7.70 -26.67 -3.70
N PHE A 510 6.95 -27.43 -4.50
CA PHE A 510 5.86 -28.25 -3.97
C PHE A 510 6.32 -29.72 -3.97
N PRO A 511 5.94 -30.55 -2.97
CA PRO A 511 6.12 -31.99 -3.08
C PRO A 511 5.16 -32.52 -4.15
N ILE A 512 5.68 -32.86 -5.33
CA ILE A 512 4.94 -33.64 -6.32
C ILE A 512 4.85 -35.07 -5.77
N THR A 513 3.73 -35.37 -5.12
CA THR A 513 3.31 -36.75 -4.87
C THR A 513 3.23 -37.48 -6.21
N ARG A 514 3.83 -38.67 -6.27
CA ARG A 514 3.90 -39.53 -7.46
C ARG A 514 2.52 -39.97 -7.94
#